data_AF-A0A0N7ML74-F1
#
_entry.id   AF-A0A0N7ML74-F1
#
_cell.length_a   1.000
_cell.length_b   1.000
_cell.length_c   1.000
_cell.angle_alpha   90.00
_cell.angle_beta   90.00
_cell.angle_gamma   90.00
#
_symmetry.space_group_name_H-M   'P 1'
#
loop_
_entity.id
_entity.type
_entity.pdbx_description
1 polymer ?
#
loop_
_entity_poly.entity_id
_entity_poly.type
_entity_poly.pdbx_seq_one_letter_code
_entity_poly.pdbx_strand_id
1 'polypeptide(L)'
;MLDHLTLKTPAGVVETNLKTGRSDNATIEALTMTREKCLSRELVDSFFRLLRHNSDDVIKQKLNNIDNLSAKAKVTRCGDFVQRELFPSWDLRHEAINFCEREARAIKKELDSRFGSSHAVERPVLDARMDPYAAADSSSQKEAHYRDWKELTRWIQNQREIEEILQKNGASVLNRACDPDEAYIDAFKKFQVSLGKK
;
A
#
# COMPACT_ATOMS: atom_id res chain seq x y z
N MET A 1 -9.26 11.18 16.32
CA MET A 1 -8.73 10.25 15.30
C MET A 1 -8.19 11.15 14.20
N LEU A 2 -7.05 10.86 13.57
CA LEU A 2 -6.65 11.67 12.40
C LEU A 2 -7.61 11.30 11.28
N ASP A 3 -8.61 12.15 11.03
CA ASP A 3 -9.67 11.89 10.06
C ASP A 3 -9.15 11.82 8.62
N HIS A 4 -7.90 12.21 8.41
CA HIS A 4 -7.23 12.17 7.12
C HIS A 4 -5.71 12.10 7.28
N LEU A 5 -5.03 11.61 6.24
CA LEU A 5 -3.58 11.60 6.09
C LEU A 5 -3.21 12.14 4.71
N THR A 6 -2.42 13.20 4.60
CA THR A 6 -1.99 13.73 3.30
C THR A 6 -0.61 13.23 2.94
N LEU A 7 -0.53 12.49 1.84
CA LEU A 7 0.69 11.96 1.26
C LEU A 7 1.10 12.86 0.09
N LYS A 8 2.29 13.45 0.14
CA LYS A 8 2.82 14.29 -0.94
C LYS A 8 3.74 13.48 -1.83
N THR A 9 3.64 13.60 -3.14
CA THR A 9 4.56 12.91 -4.04
C THR A 9 5.96 13.53 -3.97
N PRO A 10 7.03 12.73 -4.12
CA PRO A 10 8.39 13.26 -4.15
C PRO A 10 8.58 14.12 -5.41
N ALA A 11 9.34 15.21 -5.31
CA ALA A 11 9.56 16.15 -6.42
C ALA A 11 10.09 15.45 -7.70
N GLY A 12 10.92 14.42 -7.56
CA GLY A 12 11.45 13.65 -8.70
C GLY A 12 10.44 12.80 -9.47
N VAL A 13 9.22 12.63 -8.95
CA VAL A 13 8.11 11.88 -9.57
C VAL A 13 7.21 12.79 -10.43
N VAL A 14 7.21 14.10 -10.17
CA VAL A 14 6.34 15.07 -10.86
C VAL A 14 6.94 15.51 -12.21
N GLU A 15 8.25 15.37 -12.40
CA GLU A 15 8.97 15.89 -13.58
C GLU A 15 9.00 14.94 -14.80
N THR A 16 8.34 13.78 -14.75
CA THR A 16 8.30 12.85 -15.88
C THR A 16 7.32 13.31 -16.96
N ASN A 17 7.84 14.05 -17.94
CA ASN A 17 7.22 14.30 -19.25
C ASN A 17 7.09 13.00 -20.10
N LEU A 18 6.58 11.91 -19.52
CA LEU A 18 6.23 10.70 -20.26
C LEU A 18 4.79 10.87 -20.79
N LYS A 19 4.67 11.25 -22.06
CA LYS A 19 3.41 11.28 -22.81
C LYS A 19 2.87 9.85 -22.94
N THR A 20 2.11 9.38 -21.96
CA THR A 20 1.27 8.19 -22.12
C THR A 20 0.02 8.61 -22.89
N GLY A 21 -0.27 7.94 -24.01
CA GLY A 21 -1.34 8.28 -24.97
C GLY A 21 -2.79 8.10 -24.47
N ARG A 22 -3.05 8.29 -23.18
CA ARG A 22 -4.38 8.29 -22.58
C ARG A 22 -4.47 9.44 -21.60
N SER A 23 -5.59 10.15 -21.64
CA SER A 23 -5.90 11.46 -21.05
C SER A 23 -5.82 11.54 -19.51
N ASP A 24 -4.79 10.98 -18.87
CA ASP A 24 -4.61 10.99 -17.42
C ASP A 24 -3.34 11.77 -17.03
N ASN A 25 -3.11 12.94 -17.64
CA ASN A 25 -2.07 13.89 -17.22
C ASN A 25 -2.48 14.63 -15.93
N ALA A 26 -3.01 13.91 -14.93
CA ALA A 26 -3.20 14.43 -13.60
C ALA A 26 -1.90 14.19 -12.83
N THR A 27 -1.07 15.22 -12.69
CA THR A 27 0.00 15.24 -11.69
C THR A 27 -0.66 15.18 -10.31
N ILE A 28 -0.76 13.98 -9.74
CA ILE A 28 -1.21 13.83 -8.35
C ILE A 28 -0.05 14.30 -7.46
N GLU A 29 -0.03 15.59 -7.14
CA GLU A 29 0.97 16.18 -6.23
C GLU A 29 0.79 15.71 -4.79
N ALA A 30 -0.46 15.40 -4.42
CA ALA A 30 -0.77 14.85 -3.12
C ALA A 30 -2.03 13.99 -3.14
N LEU A 31 -2.05 12.96 -2.31
CA LEU A 31 -3.22 12.15 -2.00
C LEU A 31 -3.59 12.35 -0.52
N THR A 32 -4.72 12.98 -0.27
CA THR A 32 -5.34 12.96 1.06
C THR A 32 -6.13 11.66 1.23
N MET A 33 -5.64 10.77 2.08
CA MET A 33 -6.27 9.52 2.48
C MET A 33 -7.42 9.80 3.46
N THR A 34 -8.54 9.11 3.26
CA THR A 34 -9.70 9.06 4.17
C THR A 34 -10.25 7.64 4.20
N ARG A 35 -11.16 7.35 5.12
CA ARG A 35 -11.82 6.03 5.20
C ARG A 35 -12.55 5.69 3.89
N GLU A 36 -13.26 6.64 3.31
CA GLU A 36 -14.03 6.47 2.07
C GLU A 36 -13.11 6.09 0.91
N LYS A 37 -11.92 6.71 0.83
CA LYS A 37 -10.92 6.39 -0.20
C LYS A 37 -10.31 5.01 -0.02
N CYS A 38 -10.15 4.52 1.21
CA CYS A 38 -9.73 3.15 1.45
C CYS A 38 -10.80 2.15 1.00
N LEU A 39 -12.10 2.47 1.17
CA LEU A 39 -13.19 1.59 0.74
C LEU A 39 -13.37 1.57 -0.79
N SER A 40 -13.31 2.73 -1.45
CA SER A 40 -13.43 2.81 -2.91
C SER A 40 -12.17 2.33 -3.64
N ARG A 41 -10.98 2.53 -3.07
CA ARG A 41 -9.66 2.10 -3.56
C ARG A 41 -9.17 2.75 -4.85
N GLU A 42 -10.06 3.20 -5.74
CA GLU A 42 -9.73 3.70 -7.09
C GLU A 42 -8.60 4.73 -7.13
N LEU A 43 -8.70 5.75 -6.27
CA LEU A 43 -7.69 6.82 -6.19
C LEU A 43 -6.38 6.33 -5.56
N VAL A 44 -6.46 5.40 -4.61
CA VAL A 44 -5.30 4.81 -3.95
C VAL A 44 -4.54 3.91 -4.92
N ASP A 45 -5.24 3.08 -5.68
CA ASP A 45 -4.66 2.21 -6.71
C ASP A 45 -4.04 3.04 -7.84
N SER A 46 -4.71 4.12 -8.26
CA SER A 46 -4.16 5.06 -9.26
C SER A 46 -2.88 5.73 -8.76
N PHE A 47 -2.85 6.14 -7.49
CA PHE A 47 -1.67 6.70 -6.85
C PHE A 47 -0.52 5.69 -6.75
N PHE A 48 -0.80 4.43 -6.39
CA PHE A 48 0.21 3.38 -6.35
C PHE A 48 0.78 3.08 -7.72
N ARG A 49 -0.07 3.03 -8.75
CA ARG A 49 0.37 2.88 -10.14
C ARG A 49 1.33 4.00 -10.54
N LEU A 50 1.00 5.25 -10.21
CA LEU A 50 1.86 6.40 -10.49
C LEU A 50 3.22 6.28 -9.77
N LEU A 51 3.22 5.95 -8.48
CA LEU A 51 4.46 5.80 -7.72
C LEU A 51 5.34 4.67 -8.26
N ARG A 52 4.75 3.51 -8.58
CA ARG A 52 5.47 2.35 -9.14
C ARG A 52 6.04 2.66 -10.52
N HIS A 53 5.26 3.34 -11.36
CA HIS A 53 5.71 3.72 -12.70
C HIS A 53 6.96 4.62 -12.65
N ASN A 54 7.00 5.56 -11.72
CA ASN A 54 8.08 6.54 -11.64
C ASN A 54 9.29 6.10 -10.78
N SER A 55 9.17 5.00 -10.05
CA SER A 55 10.26 4.47 -9.22
C SER A 55 10.67 3.06 -9.64
N ASP A 56 9.79 2.08 -9.45
CA ASP A 56 10.05 0.65 -9.62
C ASP A 56 10.21 0.22 -11.10
N ASP A 57 9.32 0.67 -11.98
CA ASP A 57 9.32 0.24 -13.39
C ASP A 57 10.52 0.81 -14.17
N VAL A 58 11.05 1.94 -13.70
CA VAL A 58 12.14 2.68 -14.33
C VAL A 58 13.49 2.47 -13.66
N ILE A 59 13.61 1.61 -12.64
CA ILE A 59 14.88 1.37 -11.91
C ILE A 59 16.03 1.09 -12.90
N LYS A 60 15.83 0.16 -13.83
CA LYS A 60 16.85 -0.20 -14.82
C LYS A 60 17.22 0.98 -15.71
N GLN A 61 16.23 1.77 -16.14
CA GLN A 61 16.44 2.93 -17.00
C GLN A 61 17.24 4.02 -16.29
N LYS A 62 16.90 4.30 -15.02
CA LYS A 62 17.60 5.28 -14.17
C LYS A 62 19.05 4.87 -13.89
N LEU A 63 19.32 3.57 -13.83
CA LEU A 63 20.64 2.98 -13.59
C LEU A 63 21.39 2.61 -14.90
N ASN A 64 20.88 3.01 -16.08
CA ASN A 64 21.58 2.75 -17.33
C ASN A 64 22.97 3.39 -17.36
N ASN A 65 23.92 2.69 -17.98
CA ASN A 65 25.32 3.09 -18.17
C ASN A 65 26.10 3.35 -16.87
N ILE A 66 25.61 2.85 -15.73
CA ILE A 66 26.26 3.10 -14.45
C ILE A 66 27.64 2.45 -14.35
N ASP A 67 27.87 1.36 -15.08
CA ASP A 67 29.16 0.67 -15.12
C ASP A 67 30.23 1.44 -15.89
N ASN A 68 29.84 2.41 -16.72
CA ASN A 68 30.77 3.30 -17.42
C ASN A 68 31.21 4.49 -16.55
N LEU A 69 30.65 4.64 -15.34
CA LEU A 69 30.99 5.72 -14.42
C LEU A 69 32.17 5.34 -13.54
N SER A 70 32.87 6.35 -13.02
CA SER A 70 33.85 6.12 -11.95
C SER A 70 33.16 5.57 -10.70
N ALA A 71 33.89 4.79 -9.88
CA ALA A 71 33.34 4.20 -8.66
C ALA A 71 32.63 5.23 -7.76
N LYS A 72 33.21 6.43 -7.59
CA LYS A 72 32.60 7.52 -6.81
C LYS A 72 31.29 8.03 -7.44
N ALA A 73 31.27 8.20 -8.76
CA ALA A 73 30.08 8.66 -9.46
C ALA A 73 28.96 7.60 -9.46
N LYS A 74 29.33 6.32 -9.54
CA LYS A 74 28.41 5.17 -9.40
C LYS A 74 27.74 5.16 -8.03
N VAL A 75 28.51 5.22 -6.94
CA VAL A 75 27.98 5.28 -5.56
C VAL A 75 27.05 6.48 -5.40
N THR A 76 27.45 7.66 -5.89
CA THR A 76 26.62 8.88 -5.80
C THR A 76 25.29 8.71 -6.54
N ARG A 77 25.32 8.23 -7.79
CA ARG A 77 24.11 8.04 -8.61
C ARG A 77 23.15 7.00 -8.01
N CYS A 78 23.68 5.89 -7.51
CA CYS A 78 22.89 4.88 -6.81
C CYS A 78 22.26 5.45 -5.54
N GLY A 79 23.06 6.12 -4.71
CA GLY A 79 22.59 6.74 -3.47
C GLY A 79 21.51 7.78 -3.73
N ASP A 80 21.71 8.66 -4.71
CA ASP A 80 20.72 9.69 -5.07
C ASP A 80 19.39 9.07 -5.52
N PHE A 81 19.43 8.08 -6.42
CA PHE A 81 18.21 7.40 -6.87
C PHE A 81 17.49 6.70 -5.71
N VAL A 82 18.23 5.94 -4.90
CA VAL A 82 17.66 5.18 -3.78
C VAL A 82 17.04 6.10 -2.73
N GLN A 83 17.77 7.12 -2.29
CA GLN A 83 17.37 7.98 -1.16
C GLN A 83 16.33 9.04 -1.56
N ARG A 84 16.33 9.51 -2.81
CA ARG A 84 15.44 10.61 -3.25
C ARG A 84 14.21 10.16 -4.01
N GLU A 85 14.26 8.99 -4.66
CA GLU A 85 13.17 8.52 -5.51
C GLU A 85 12.58 7.21 -4.99
N LEU A 86 13.40 6.16 -4.86
CA LEU A 86 12.89 4.81 -4.58
C LEU A 86 12.35 4.65 -3.16
N PHE A 87 13.16 4.93 -2.14
CA PHE A 87 12.75 4.77 -0.75
C PHE A 87 11.58 5.69 -0.36
N PRO A 88 11.55 6.98 -0.75
CA PRO A 88 10.36 7.80 -0.53
C PRO A 88 9.11 7.23 -1.19
N SER A 89 9.21 6.69 -2.41
CA SER A 89 8.07 6.10 -3.11
C SER A 89 7.55 4.83 -2.41
N TRP A 90 8.45 3.96 -1.96
CA TRP A 90 8.10 2.78 -1.17
C TRP A 90 7.44 3.16 0.15
N ASP A 91 7.97 4.18 0.84
CA ASP A 91 7.46 4.63 2.12
C ASP A 91 6.06 5.23 2.00
N LEU A 92 5.80 6.06 0.98
CA LEU A 92 4.46 6.62 0.73
C LEU A 92 3.40 5.54 0.49
N ARG A 93 3.74 4.49 -0.27
CA ARG A 93 2.84 3.35 -0.46
C ARG A 93 2.62 2.59 0.85
N HIS A 94 3.67 2.39 1.63
CA HIS A 94 3.57 1.73 2.93
C HIS A 94 2.69 2.53 3.91
N GLU A 95 2.81 3.86 3.93
CA GLU A 95 1.97 4.74 4.75
C GLU A 95 0.49 4.66 4.37
N ALA A 96 0.18 4.67 3.07
CA ALA A 96 -1.18 4.52 2.58
C ALA A 96 -1.79 3.17 2.99
N ILE A 97 -1.05 2.07 2.82
CA ILE A 97 -1.47 0.73 3.22
C ILE A 97 -1.72 0.68 4.73
N ASN A 98 -0.79 1.21 5.53
CA ASN A 98 -0.89 1.24 6.99
C ASN A 98 -2.07 2.11 7.47
N PHE A 99 -2.36 3.21 6.77
CA PHE A 99 -3.55 4.02 7.04
C PHE A 99 -4.83 3.21 6.80
N CYS A 100 -4.97 2.57 5.64
CA CYS A 100 -6.14 1.75 5.35
C CYS A 100 -6.26 0.55 6.28
N GLU A 101 -5.16 -0.02 6.77
CA GLU A 101 -5.20 -1.09 7.76
C GLU A 101 -5.72 -0.61 9.12
N ARG A 102 -5.34 0.59 9.57
CA ARG A 102 -5.91 1.18 10.78
C ARG A 102 -7.41 1.44 10.62
N GLU A 103 -7.83 1.96 9.47
CA GLU A 103 -9.25 2.16 9.17
C GLU A 103 -10.01 0.83 9.11
N ALA A 104 -9.44 -0.21 8.50
CA ALA A 104 -10.03 -1.55 8.50
C ALA A 104 -10.22 -2.09 9.93
N ARG A 105 -9.24 -1.89 10.81
CA ARG A 105 -9.36 -2.25 12.24
C ARG A 105 -10.46 -1.44 12.95
N ALA A 106 -10.57 -0.14 12.66
CA ALA A 106 -11.62 0.70 13.22
C ALA A 106 -13.02 0.27 12.76
N ILE A 107 -13.20 0.06 11.46
CA ILE A 107 -14.45 -0.46 10.87
C ILE A 107 -14.82 -1.79 11.51
N LYS A 108 -13.86 -2.72 11.65
CA LYS A 108 -14.11 -4.01 12.30
C LYS A 108 -14.63 -3.83 13.73
N LYS A 109 -13.99 -2.97 14.52
CA LYS A 109 -14.41 -2.69 15.91
C LYS A 109 -15.82 -2.10 15.96
N GLU A 110 -16.17 -1.21 15.03
CA GLU A 110 -17.51 -0.63 14.93
C GLU A 110 -18.55 -1.69 14.56
N LEU A 111 -18.24 -2.57 13.60
CA LEU A 111 -19.11 -3.69 13.22
C LEU A 111 -19.27 -4.69 14.35
N ASP A 112 -18.18 -5.06 15.04
CA ASP A 112 -18.22 -5.97 16.18
C ASP A 112 -19.05 -5.39 17.34
N SER A 113 -18.98 -4.08 17.58
CA SER A 113 -19.82 -3.41 18.58
C SER A 113 -21.31 -3.38 18.21
N ARG A 114 -21.64 -3.34 16.91
CA ARG A 114 -23.03 -3.24 16.42
C ARG A 114 -23.67 -4.60 16.16
N PHE A 115 -22.89 -5.56 15.68
CA PHE A 115 -23.35 -6.84 15.13
C PHE A 115 -22.58 -8.05 15.71
N GLY A 116 -21.41 -7.83 16.32
CA GLY A 116 -20.57 -8.90 16.88
C GLY A 116 -21.15 -9.53 18.14
N SER A 117 -22.19 -8.93 18.73
CA SER A 117 -22.95 -9.48 19.85
C SER A 117 -24.36 -8.91 19.92
N SER A 118 -25.24 -9.32 18.99
CA SER A 118 -26.51 -9.83 19.52
C SER A 118 -26.08 -10.95 20.46
N HIS A 119 -26.36 -10.82 21.75
CA HIS A 119 -26.11 -11.85 22.74
C HIS A 119 -26.24 -13.24 22.09
N ALA A 120 -25.42 -14.18 22.52
CA ALA A 120 -25.92 -15.51 22.75
C ALA A 120 -27.12 -15.41 23.73
N VAL A 121 -28.23 -14.79 23.30
CA VAL A 121 -29.53 -15.32 23.61
C VAL A 121 -29.43 -16.65 22.91
N GLU A 122 -29.17 -17.67 23.70
CA GLU A 122 -29.76 -18.98 23.51
C GLU A 122 -31.22 -18.74 23.09
N ARG A 123 -31.48 -18.39 21.83
CA ARG A 123 -32.76 -18.67 21.22
C ARG A 123 -32.82 -20.19 21.34
N PRO A 124 -33.78 -20.72 22.11
CA PRO A 124 -33.73 -22.10 22.51
C PRO A 124 -33.53 -22.94 21.26
N VAL A 125 -32.64 -23.92 21.36
CA VAL A 125 -32.24 -24.92 20.34
C VAL A 125 -33.46 -25.61 19.66
N LEU A 126 -34.68 -25.29 20.11
CA LEU A 126 -35.97 -25.63 19.53
C LEU A 126 -36.29 -24.97 18.17
N ASP A 127 -35.75 -23.80 17.81
CA ASP A 127 -36.13 -23.10 16.55
C ASP A 127 -35.34 -23.60 15.31
N ALA A 128 -34.11 -24.06 15.51
CA ALA A 128 -33.25 -24.56 14.41
C ALA A 128 -33.70 -25.92 13.85
N ARG A 129 -34.61 -26.63 14.53
CA ARG A 129 -35.26 -27.84 13.99
C ARG A 129 -36.50 -27.54 13.15
N MET A 130 -37.01 -26.31 13.19
CA MET A 130 -38.24 -25.91 12.50
C MET A 130 -37.98 -25.20 11.17
N ASP A 131 -36.83 -24.55 10.97
CA ASP A 131 -36.50 -23.93 9.68
C ASP A 131 -34.97 -23.98 9.35
N PRO A 132 -34.55 -24.86 8.43
CA PRO A 132 -33.16 -24.90 7.95
C PRO A 132 -32.72 -23.63 7.21
N TYR A 133 -33.64 -22.77 6.75
CA TYR A 133 -33.32 -21.51 6.07
C TYR A 133 -33.05 -20.37 7.04
N ALA A 134 -33.62 -20.38 8.25
CA ALA A 134 -33.41 -19.32 9.24
C ALA A 134 -31.94 -19.18 9.68
N ALA A 135 -31.22 -20.30 9.80
CA ALA A 135 -29.78 -20.28 10.11
C ALA A 135 -28.95 -19.72 8.95
N ALA A 136 -29.30 -20.08 7.71
CA ALA A 136 -28.64 -19.58 6.50
C ALA A 136 -28.87 -18.07 6.31
N ASP A 137 -30.09 -17.60 6.50
CA ASP A 137 -30.44 -16.17 6.38
C ASP A 137 -29.73 -15.32 7.43
N SER A 138 -29.67 -15.79 8.68
CA SER A 138 -28.94 -15.08 9.75
C SER A 138 -27.44 -14.98 9.46
N SER A 139 -26.87 -15.99 8.79
CA SER A 139 -25.47 -16.01 8.40
C SER A 139 -25.23 -15.05 7.22
N SER A 140 -26.10 -15.08 6.21
CA SER A 140 -26.03 -14.16 5.05
C SER A 140 -26.13 -12.69 5.46
N GLN A 141 -27.02 -12.37 6.41
CA GLN A 141 -27.15 -11.02 6.95
C GLN A 141 -25.89 -10.56 7.67
N LYS A 142 -25.30 -11.41 8.52
CA LYS A 142 -23.99 -11.12 9.15
C LYS A 142 -22.92 -10.93 8.10
N GLU A 143 -22.86 -11.76 7.06
CA GLU A 143 -21.87 -11.62 6.00
C GLU A 143 -22.00 -10.31 5.23
N ALA A 144 -23.23 -9.83 5.00
CA ALA A 144 -23.47 -8.54 4.35
C ALA A 144 -22.87 -7.37 5.14
N HIS A 145 -22.99 -7.35 6.47
CA HIS A 145 -22.43 -6.28 7.32
C HIS A 145 -20.91 -6.22 7.29
N TYR A 146 -20.24 -7.36 7.12
CA TYR A 146 -18.78 -7.45 7.14
C TYR A 146 -18.14 -7.44 5.75
N ARG A 147 -18.93 -7.38 4.67
CA ARG A 147 -18.43 -7.48 3.28
C ARG A 147 -17.34 -6.46 2.98
N ASP A 148 -17.62 -5.17 3.19
CA ASP A 148 -16.70 -4.09 2.82
C ASP A 148 -15.40 -4.16 3.64
N TRP A 149 -15.49 -4.54 4.92
CA TRP A 149 -14.31 -4.80 5.76
C TRP A 149 -13.49 -6.00 5.26
N LYS A 150 -14.13 -7.11 4.87
CA LYS A 150 -13.45 -8.30 4.32
C LYS A 150 -12.75 -7.94 3.00
N GLU A 151 -13.42 -7.23 2.11
CA GLU A 151 -12.84 -6.77 0.84
C GLU A 151 -11.64 -5.85 1.05
N LEU A 152 -11.76 -4.87 1.95
CA LEU A 152 -10.67 -3.97 2.29
C LEU A 152 -9.48 -4.74 2.86
N THR A 153 -9.72 -5.67 3.78
CA THR A 153 -8.68 -6.50 4.40
C THR A 153 -7.96 -7.36 3.35
N ARG A 154 -8.71 -7.97 2.42
CA ARG A 154 -8.12 -8.73 1.30
C ARG A 154 -7.28 -7.83 0.40
N TRP A 155 -7.77 -6.63 0.08
CA TRP A 155 -7.03 -5.67 -0.71
C TRP A 155 -5.73 -5.25 -0.01
N ILE A 156 -5.76 -4.96 1.30
CA ILE A 156 -4.55 -4.64 2.09
C ILE A 156 -3.53 -5.77 2.01
N GLN A 157 -3.95 -7.01 2.23
CA GLN A 157 -3.06 -8.16 2.18
C GLN A 157 -2.42 -8.31 0.80
N ASN A 158 -3.21 -8.18 -0.27
CA ASN A 158 -2.71 -8.21 -1.64
C ASN A 158 -1.70 -7.08 -1.91
N GLN A 159 -1.95 -5.86 -1.43
CA GLN A 159 -1.00 -4.77 -1.60
C GLN A 159 0.31 -5.03 -0.84
N ARG A 160 0.27 -5.65 0.36
CA ARG A 160 1.50 -6.03 1.09
C ARG A 160 2.34 -7.04 0.31
N GLU A 161 1.70 -8.03 -0.30
CA GLU A 161 2.37 -9.03 -1.14
C GLU A 161 3.00 -8.39 -2.38
N ILE A 162 2.29 -7.46 -3.03
CA ILE A 162 2.82 -6.70 -4.16
C ILE A 162 4.04 -5.89 -3.74
N GLU A 163 3.97 -5.16 -2.63
CA GLU A 163 5.10 -4.35 -2.15
C GLU A 163 6.31 -5.23 -1.79
N GLU A 164 6.11 -6.40 -1.19
CA GLU A 164 7.19 -7.33 -0.92
C GLU A 164 7.88 -7.80 -2.21
N ILE A 165 7.11 -8.12 -3.25
CA ILE A 165 7.65 -8.52 -4.57
C ILE A 165 8.42 -7.36 -5.20
N LEU A 166 7.85 -6.16 -5.21
CA LEU A 166 8.49 -4.97 -5.78
C LEU A 166 9.81 -4.64 -5.07
N GLN A 167 9.82 -4.67 -3.74
CA GLN A 167 11.01 -4.40 -2.93
C GLN A 167 12.11 -5.44 -3.18
N LYS A 168 11.76 -6.74 -3.23
CA LYS A 168 12.73 -7.81 -3.56
C LYS A 168 13.30 -7.65 -4.96
N ASN A 169 12.45 -7.36 -5.94
CA ASN A 169 12.86 -7.16 -7.33
C ASN A 169 13.76 -5.92 -7.46
N GLY A 170 13.38 -4.81 -6.85
CA GLY A 170 14.16 -3.58 -6.82
C GLY A 170 15.53 -3.79 -6.17
N ALA A 171 15.57 -4.42 -4.99
CA ALA A 171 16.81 -4.79 -4.31
C ALA A 171 17.69 -5.70 -5.19
N SER A 172 17.11 -6.69 -5.88
CA SER A 172 17.86 -7.54 -6.80
C SER A 172 18.48 -6.77 -7.98
N VAL A 173 17.81 -5.73 -8.49
CA VAL A 173 18.37 -4.88 -9.54
C VAL A 173 19.48 -3.99 -8.96
N LEU A 174 19.27 -3.39 -7.79
CA LEU A 174 20.27 -2.56 -7.11
C LEU A 174 21.52 -3.35 -6.72
N ASN A 175 21.38 -4.58 -6.23
CA ASN A 175 22.54 -5.43 -5.91
C ASN A 175 23.43 -5.68 -7.13
N ARG A 176 22.82 -5.84 -8.31
CA ARG A 176 23.57 -6.06 -9.56
C ARG A 176 24.18 -4.78 -10.11
N ALA A 177 23.43 -3.69 -10.08
CA ALA A 177 23.81 -2.44 -10.72
C ALA A 177 24.64 -1.51 -9.83
N CYS A 178 24.45 -1.55 -8.51
CA CYS A 178 24.99 -0.60 -7.55
C CYS A 178 26.03 -1.24 -6.63
N ASP A 179 25.56 -1.96 -5.61
CA ASP A 179 26.39 -2.56 -4.57
C ASP A 179 25.81 -3.93 -4.18
N PRO A 180 26.50 -5.05 -4.47
CA PRO A 180 26.05 -6.39 -4.13
C PRO A 180 25.97 -6.68 -2.63
N ASP A 181 26.78 -5.97 -1.82
CA ASP A 181 26.91 -6.23 -0.38
C ASP A 181 25.88 -5.45 0.46
N GLU A 182 25.23 -4.44 -0.14
CA GLU A 182 24.23 -3.62 0.53
C GLU A 182 22.89 -4.36 0.67
N ALA A 183 22.41 -4.49 1.91
CA ALA A 183 21.10 -5.03 2.22
C ALA A 183 20.00 -3.96 2.07
N TYR A 184 19.61 -3.62 0.82
CA TYR A 184 18.68 -2.51 0.54
C TYR A 184 17.34 -2.58 1.28
N ILE A 185 16.83 -3.77 1.60
CA ILE A 185 15.60 -3.92 2.38
C ILE A 185 15.80 -3.43 3.83
N ASP A 186 16.95 -3.73 4.43
CA ASP A 186 17.26 -3.25 5.77
C ASP A 186 17.66 -1.77 5.75
N ALA A 187 18.31 -1.32 4.68
CA ALA A 187 18.55 0.10 4.43
C ALA A 187 17.24 0.89 4.35
N PHE A 188 16.21 0.34 3.69
CA PHE A 188 14.88 0.93 3.65
C PHE A 188 14.24 1.01 5.05
N LYS A 189 14.33 -0.05 5.85
CA LYS A 189 13.86 0.00 7.25
C LYS A 189 14.57 1.08 8.06
N LYS A 190 15.90 1.20 7.91
CA LYS A 190 16.68 2.28 8.56
C LYS A 190 16.24 3.66 8.09
N PHE A 191 15.91 3.81 6.80
CA PHE A 191 15.34 5.04 6.25
C PHE A 191 13.99 5.38 6.90
N GLN A 192 13.11 4.40 7.11
CA GLN A 192 11.84 4.67 7.81
C GLN A 192 12.07 5.12 9.26
N VAL A 193 13.03 4.49 9.95
CA VAL A 193 13.42 4.89 11.31
C VAL A 193 14.00 6.31 11.34
N SER A 194 14.79 6.72 10.34
CA SER A 194 15.37 8.06 10.27
C SER A 194 14.32 9.16 10.04
N LEU A 195 13.18 8.81 9.43
CA LEU A 195 12.01 9.68 9.32
C LEU A 195 11.17 9.75 10.62
N GLY A 196 11.60 9.08 11.69
CA GLY A 196 10.89 9.02 12.97
C GLY A 196 9.70 8.05 12.98
N LYS A 197 9.62 7.16 11.99
CA LYS A 197 8.55 6.15 11.88
C LYS A 197 9.01 4.87 12.59
N LYS A 198 8.19 4.36 13.51
CA LYS A 198 8.39 3.09 14.24
C LYS A 198 7.36 2.07 13.80
#